data_AF-A0A380DI73-F1
#
_entry.id   AF-A0A380DI73-F1
#
_cell.length_a   1.000
_cell.length_b   1.000
_cell.length_c   1.000
_cell.angle_alpha   90.00
_cell.angle_beta   90.00
_cell.angle_gamma   90.00
#
_symmetry.space_group_name_H-M   'P 1'
#
loop_
_entity.id
_entity.type
_entity.pdbx_description
1 polymer ?
#
loop_
_entity_poly.entity_id
_entity_poly.type
_entity_poly.pdbx_seq_one_letter_code
_entity_poly.pdbx_strand_id
1 'polypeptide(L)'
;MGQNMKRAVTPQNHVTHGPKDSMVRSEGKHSVSSHEINSSKYVESPNYTKVKYGEQYARLRPKKLKANIEYTTPNGHIYRTDHKGRIKEVYVDNLSLKDGDRNNYAQKTVGGEDRLPDDDGGHLIARMFGGSKDIDNLVAQSKFINRPFKENGDWYNLEKEWQEFLNSGNEVKNIKMEVKYSGNSKRPSIFKVRYEINNKRNVKTIYNI
;
A
#
# COMPACT_ATOMS: atom_id res chain seq x y z
N MET A 1 -41.06 -57.73 -19.67
CA MET A 1 -42.46 -57.57 -20.12
C MET A 1 -43.32 -57.20 -18.92
N GLY A 2 -43.91 -55.99 -18.90
CA GLY A 2 -45.05 -55.54 -18.06
C GLY A 2 -44.91 -55.59 -16.52
N GLN A 3 -45.51 -54.73 -15.69
CA GLN A 3 -46.43 -53.59 -15.83
C GLN A 3 -46.40 -52.72 -14.54
N ASN A 4 -46.54 -51.40 -14.74
CA ASN A 4 -47.29 -50.38 -13.97
C ASN A 4 -47.33 -50.34 -12.43
N MET A 5 -47.03 -49.14 -11.89
CA MET A 5 -48.04 -48.37 -11.14
C MET A 5 -47.86 -46.85 -11.32
N LYS A 6 -49.01 -46.16 -11.40
CA LYS A 6 -49.26 -44.78 -11.85
C LYS A 6 -49.11 -43.75 -10.72
N ARG A 7 -48.83 -42.48 -11.09
CA ARG A 7 -49.39 -41.22 -10.52
C ARG A 7 -48.92 -40.06 -11.43
N ALA A 8 -49.76 -39.46 -12.28
CA ALA A 8 -50.77 -38.42 -12.04
C ALA A 8 -50.24 -36.97 -12.18
N VAL A 9 -50.40 -36.43 -13.40
CA VAL A 9 -50.89 -35.10 -13.85
C VAL A 9 -50.33 -33.79 -13.24
N THR A 10 -49.68 -33.01 -14.12
CA THR A 10 -49.27 -31.58 -14.06
C THR A 10 -50.46 -30.61 -14.30
N PRO A 11 -50.38 -29.28 -14.06
CA PRO A 11 -49.76 -28.40 -15.07
C PRO A 11 -49.03 -27.13 -14.55
N GLN A 12 -48.25 -26.59 -15.50
CA GLN A 12 -47.50 -25.33 -15.52
C GLN A 12 -48.34 -24.08 -15.23
N ASN A 13 -47.69 -23.03 -14.74
CA ASN A 13 -48.03 -21.62 -15.00
C ASN A 13 -46.72 -20.80 -15.00
N HIS A 14 -46.22 -20.41 -16.16
CA HIS A 14 -46.45 -19.15 -16.89
C HIS A 14 -45.49 -18.02 -16.49
N VAL A 15 -44.60 -17.70 -17.44
CA VAL A 15 -43.75 -16.49 -17.46
C VAL A 15 -44.60 -15.30 -17.90
N THR A 16 -44.46 -14.15 -17.24
CA THR A 16 -44.71 -12.82 -17.82
C THR A 16 -43.69 -11.79 -17.30
N HIS A 17 -43.35 -10.83 -18.16
CA HIS A 17 -42.29 -9.83 -18.02
C HIS A 17 -42.79 -8.47 -17.45
N GLY A 18 -41.93 -7.82 -16.65
CA GLY A 18 -41.77 -6.35 -16.50
C GLY A 18 -42.66 -5.62 -15.46
N PRO A 19 -42.31 -4.40 -15.00
CA PRO A 19 -41.17 -3.54 -15.37
C PRO A 19 -40.16 -3.25 -14.24
N LYS A 20 -39.00 -2.71 -14.66
CA LYS A 20 -37.94 -2.12 -13.84
C LYS A 20 -38.36 -0.73 -13.34
N ASP A 21 -37.96 -0.41 -12.11
CA ASP A 21 -37.70 0.90 -11.47
C ASP A 21 -38.04 0.74 -9.98
N SER A 22 -37.25 1.11 -8.98
CA SER A 22 -36.15 2.06 -8.85
C SER A 22 -35.33 1.68 -7.61
N MET A 23 -34.06 1.32 -7.75
CA MET A 23 -33.16 1.20 -6.59
C MET A 23 -32.80 2.62 -6.12
N VAL A 24 -33.40 3.02 -5.00
CA VAL A 24 -32.98 4.18 -4.21
C VAL A 24 -31.52 3.98 -3.81
N ARG A 25 -30.62 4.79 -4.38
CA ARG A 25 -29.26 4.96 -3.89
C ARG A 25 -29.34 5.68 -2.55
N SER A 26 -29.10 4.95 -1.46
CA SER A 26 -28.75 5.57 -0.19
C SER A 26 -27.35 6.17 -0.33
N GLU A 27 -27.28 7.50 -0.49
CA GLU A 27 -26.04 8.25 -0.33
C GLU A 27 -25.67 8.27 1.15
N GLY A 28 -25.00 7.20 1.59
CA GLY A 28 -24.24 7.20 2.83
C GLY A 28 -23.08 8.17 2.69
N LYS A 29 -23.24 9.38 3.23
CA LYS A 29 -22.16 10.34 3.47
C LYS A 29 -21.14 9.70 4.41
N HIS A 30 -20.13 9.02 3.85
CA HIS A 30 -18.91 8.71 4.58
C HIS A 30 -18.10 10.00 4.73
N SER A 31 -18.34 10.70 5.83
CA SER A 31 -17.45 11.74 6.34
C SER A 31 -16.10 11.09 6.66
N VAL A 32 -15.14 11.25 5.76
CA VAL A 32 -13.74 10.92 6.03
C VAL A 32 -13.28 11.86 7.13
N SER A 33 -13.19 11.33 8.35
CA SER A 33 -12.60 12.02 9.49
C SER A 33 -11.13 12.27 9.18
N SER A 34 -10.80 13.52 8.86
CA SER A 34 -9.43 14.01 8.76
C SER A 34 -8.79 13.85 10.13
N HIS A 35 -8.04 12.76 10.31
CA HIS A 35 -7.14 12.64 11.44
C HIS A 35 -6.06 13.71 11.24
N GLU A 36 -6.11 14.75 12.06
CA GLU A 36 -5.12 15.81 12.07
C GLU A 36 -3.76 15.21 12.45
N ILE A 37 -2.90 15.07 11.44
CA ILE A 37 -1.51 14.69 11.64
C ILE A 37 -0.89 15.75 12.55
N ASN A 38 -0.11 15.32 13.55
CA ASN A 38 0.63 16.23 14.39
C ASN A 38 1.62 17.06 13.53
N SER A 39 1.21 18.30 13.20
CA SER A 39 1.88 19.22 12.29
C SER A 39 3.32 19.57 12.67
N SER A 40 3.76 19.23 13.89
CA SER A 40 5.12 19.53 14.37
C SER A 40 6.22 18.66 13.76
N LYS A 41 5.88 17.59 13.03
CA LYS A 41 6.87 16.61 12.50
C LYS A 41 6.70 16.23 11.03
N TYR A 42 5.56 16.53 10.42
CA TYR A 42 5.38 16.51 8.97
C TYR A 42 5.94 17.82 8.40
N VAL A 43 6.91 17.73 7.50
CA VAL A 43 7.48 18.91 6.86
C VAL A 43 6.65 19.19 5.62
N GLU A 44 5.70 20.13 5.71
CA GLU A 44 5.08 20.70 4.51
C GLU A 44 6.17 21.21 3.58
N SER A 45 6.04 20.86 2.30
CA SER A 45 6.98 21.30 1.29
C SER A 45 6.17 21.89 0.13
N PRO A 46 6.30 23.20 -0.14
CA PRO A 46 5.48 23.90 -1.14
C PRO A 46 5.75 23.42 -2.58
N ASN A 47 6.77 22.58 -2.77
CA ASN A 47 7.21 22.11 -4.08
C ASN A 47 6.46 20.86 -4.59
N TYR A 48 5.51 20.31 -3.83
CA TYR A 48 4.73 19.16 -4.25
C TYR A 48 3.29 19.54 -4.58
N THR A 49 2.80 19.06 -5.72
CA THR A 49 1.37 19.14 -6.04
C THR A 49 0.61 18.07 -5.26
N LYS A 50 -0.23 18.48 -4.31
CA LYS A 50 -1.12 17.55 -3.59
C LYS A 50 -2.20 17.05 -4.56
N VAL A 51 -2.37 15.72 -4.67
CA VAL A 51 -3.38 15.09 -5.52
C VAL A 51 -4.26 14.13 -4.73
N LYS A 52 -5.49 13.89 -5.19
CA LYS A 52 -6.38 12.90 -4.56
C LYS A 52 -5.85 11.48 -4.81
N TYR A 53 -6.13 10.57 -3.88
CA TYR A 53 -5.83 9.16 -4.09
C TYR A 53 -6.57 8.61 -5.33
N GLY A 54 -5.87 7.82 -6.14
CA GLY A 54 -6.25 7.42 -7.49
C GLY A 54 -5.67 8.31 -8.59
N GLU A 55 -5.42 9.60 -8.31
CA GLU A 55 -4.87 10.55 -9.29
C GLU A 55 -3.34 10.59 -9.29
N GLN A 56 -2.66 9.88 -8.38
CA GLN A 56 -1.21 9.78 -8.34
C GLN A 56 -0.61 9.09 -9.57
N TYR A 57 -1.40 8.32 -10.31
CA TYR A 57 -0.93 7.59 -11.47
C TYR A 57 -1.02 8.43 -12.75
N ALA A 58 0.04 8.37 -13.56
CA ALA A 58 0.01 8.85 -14.93
C ALA A 58 -0.78 7.85 -15.81
N ARG A 59 -1.52 8.36 -16.80
CA ARG A 59 -2.26 7.56 -17.79
C ARG A 59 -1.31 6.97 -18.85
N LEU A 60 -0.33 6.18 -18.40
CA LEU A 60 0.69 5.54 -19.22
C LEU A 60 0.61 4.01 -19.10
N ARG A 61 1.16 3.31 -20.10
CA ARG A 61 1.40 1.87 -20.06
C ARG A 61 2.91 1.60 -20.28
N PRO A 62 3.61 0.96 -19.33
CA PRO A 62 3.12 0.52 -18.01
C PRO A 62 2.71 1.70 -17.11
N LYS A 63 1.88 1.41 -16.11
CA LYS A 63 1.42 2.38 -15.09
C LYS A 63 2.65 3.00 -14.41
N LYS A 64 2.62 4.31 -14.16
CA LYS A 64 3.69 5.07 -13.48
C LYS A 64 3.07 6.06 -12.50
N LEU A 65 3.80 6.41 -11.44
CA LEU A 65 3.45 7.56 -10.61
C LEU A 65 3.82 8.86 -11.33
N LYS A 66 3.04 9.91 -11.09
CA LYS A 66 3.37 11.28 -11.50
C LYS A 66 4.56 11.79 -10.69
N ALA A 67 5.27 12.77 -11.24
CA ALA A 67 6.42 13.40 -10.62
C ALA A 67 6.02 14.57 -9.72
N ASN A 68 6.82 14.85 -8.68
CA ASN A 68 6.65 16.00 -7.77
C ASN A 68 5.24 16.14 -7.20
N ILE A 69 4.61 15.01 -6.88
CA ILE A 69 3.29 14.98 -6.22
C ILE A 69 3.40 14.47 -4.80
N GLU A 70 2.38 14.85 -4.02
CA GLU A 70 2.06 14.24 -2.74
C GLU A 70 0.66 13.61 -2.81
N TYR A 71 0.49 12.43 -2.23
CA TYR A 71 -0.82 11.80 -2.08
C TYR A 71 -0.92 11.09 -0.73
N THR A 72 -2.15 11.01 -0.22
CA THR A 72 -2.48 10.31 1.02
C THR A 72 -3.33 9.10 0.70
N THR A 73 -2.95 7.93 1.21
CA THR A 73 -3.75 6.70 1.05
C THR A 73 -5.01 6.76 1.91
N PRO A 74 -6.02 5.91 1.65
CA PRO A 74 -7.18 5.78 2.53
C PRO A 74 -6.83 5.41 3.98
N ASN A 75 -5.66 4.80 4.19
CA ASN A 75 -5.13 4.45 5.51
C ASN A 75 -4.34 5.59 6.17
N GLY A 76 -4.31 6.79 5.57
CA GLY A 76 -3.66 7.97 6.14
C GLY A 76 -2.13 8.05 5.91
N HIS A 77 -1.56 7.13 5.13
CA HIS A 77 -0.13 7.18 4.80
C HIS A 77 0.13 8.23 3.72
N ILE A 78 1.08 9.12 3.94
CA ILE A 78 1.44 10.15 2.97
C ILE A 78 2.69 9.74 2.23
N TYR A 79 2.67 9.89 0.90
CA TYR A 79 3.81 9.62 0.04
C TYR A 79 4.14 10.84 -0.79
N ARG A 80 5.45 11.03 -1.04
CA ARG A 80 5.95 12.03 -1.99
C ARG A 80 6.80 11.39 -3.05
N THR A 81 6.66 11.89 -4.26
CA THR A 81 7.45 11.45 -5.41
C THR A 81 8.43 12.52 -5.85
N ASP A 82 9.60 12.11 -6.34
CA ASP A 82 10.56 13.04 -6.91
C ASP A 82 10.19 13.44 -8.35
N HIS A 83 11.06 14.24 -8.99
CA HIS A 83 10.87 14.73 -10.36
C HIS A 83 10.81 13.64 -11.44
N LYS A 84 11.09 12.37 -11.09
CA LYS A 84 10.98 11.20 -11.99
C LYS A 84 9.78 10.31 -11.66
N GLY A 85 8.98 10.68 -10.66
CA GLY A 85 7.88 9.86 -10.17
C GLY A 85 8.34 8.66 -9.32
N ARG A 86 9.55 8.71 -8.73
CA ARG A 86 10.00 7.69 -7.77
C ARG A 86 9.56 8.09 -6.37
N ILE A 87 9.08 7.15 -5.57
CA ILE A 87 8.73 7.43 -4.16
C ILE A 87 10.00 7.85 -3.43
N LYS A 88 10.01 9.03 -2.83
CA LYS A 88 11.17 9.62 -2.14
C LYS A 88 10.94 9.75 -0.65
N GLU A 89 9.72 10.04 -0.22
CA GLU A 89 9.38 10.13 1.20
C GLU A 89 8.07 9.40 1.51
N VAL A 90 7.99 8.81 2.69
CA VAL A 90 6.77 8.24 3.28
C VAL A 90 6.62 8.77 4.70
N TYR A 91 5.40 9.17 5.06
CA TYR A 91 5.05 9.62 6.40
C TYR A 91 3.85 8.84 6.93
N VAL A 92 3.95 8.36 8.17
CA VAL A 92 2.86 7.71 8.91
C VAL A 92 2.84 8.27 10.33
N ASP A 93 1.72 8.88 10.73
CA ASP A 93 1.59 9.49 12.05
C ASP A 93 1.47 8.44 13.15
N ASN A 94 0.50 7.51 13.01
CA ASN A 94 0.33 6.38 13.91
C ASN A 94 0.13 5.09 13.09
N LEU A 95 1.04 4.14 13.25
CA LEU A 95 0.97 2.85 12.57
C LEU A 95 -0.06 1.96 13.27
N SER A 96 -0.85 1.22 12.50
CA SER A 96 -1.85 0.30 13.05
C SER A 96 -1.89 -1.00 12.26
N LEU A 97 -2.30 -2.08 12.92
CA LEU A 97 -2.54 -3.36 12.26
C LEU A 97 -3.80 -3.27 11.40
N LYS A 98 -3.70 -3.76 10.16
CA LYS A 98 -4.75 -3.74 9.15
C LYS A 98 -4.68 -4.97 8.26
N ASP A 99 -5.80 -5.29 7.64
CA ASP A 99 -5.82 -6.16 6.48
C ASP A 99 -5.50 -5.35 5.22
N GLY A 100 -4.60 -5.87 4.39
CA GLY A 100 -4.32 -5.31 3.07
C GLY A 100 -4.52 -6.35 1.98
N ASP A 101 -4.04 -6.08 0.77
CA ASP A 101 -4.14 -6.98 -0.38
C ASP A 101 -2.75 -7.28 -0.96
N ARG A 102 -2.65 -8.20 -1.94
CA ARG A 102 -1.43 -8.40 -2.74
C ARG A 102 -1.73 -8.26 -4.23
N ASN A 103 -0.79 -7.66 -4.97
CA ASN A 103 -0.81 -7.61 -6.43
C ASN A 103 0.50 -8.21 -6.96
N ASN A 104 0.43 -9.47 -7.36
CA ASN A 104 1.61 -10.24 -7.81
C ASN A 104 2.26 -9.63 -9.06
N TYR A 105 1.48 -8.99 -9.94
CA TYR A 105 2.04 -8.36 -11.14
C TYR A 105 2.90 -7.16 -10.75
N ALA A 106 2.35 -6.22 -9.96
CA ALA A 106 3.08 -5.02 -9.54
C ALA A 106 4.36 -5.38 -8.77
N GLN A 107 4.31 -6.38 -7.89
CA GLN A 107 5.48 -6.85 -7.14
C GLN A 107 6.56 -7.47 -8.04
N LYS A 108 6.20 -8.11 -9.15
CA LYS A 108 7.15 -8.68 -10.10
C LYS A 108 7.76 -7.63 -11.04
N THR A 109 7.06 -6.51 -11.28
CA THR A 109 7.45 -5.54 -12.31
C THR A 109 8.05 -4.23 -11.78
N VAL A 110 7.86 -3.91 -10.49
CA VAL A 110 8.42 -2.68 -9.91
C VAL A 110 9.94 -2.66 -10.01
N GLY A 111 10.51 -1.46 -10.23
CA GLY A 111 11.91 -1.24 -10.60
C GLY A 111 12.16 -1.25 -12.11
N GLY A 112 11.35 -1.97 -12.89
CA GLY A 112 11.52 -2.07 -14.34
C GLY A 112 12.93 -2.55 -14.70
N GLU A 113 13.57 -1.87 -15.64
CA GLU A 113 14.91 -2.20 -16.14
C GLU A 113 16.02 -2.06 -15.09
N ASP A 114 15.80 -1.29 -14.02
CA ASP A 114 16.77 -1.13 -12.93
C ASP A 114 16.65 -2.21 -11.85
N ARG A 115 15.62 -3.06 -11.93
CA ARG A 115 15.41 -4.15 -10.98
C ARG A 115 16.49 -5.22 -11.18
N LEU A 116 17.09 -5.69 -10.09
CA LEU A 116 18.02 -6.82 -10.12
C LEU A 116 17.26 -8.16 -10.07
N PRO A 117 17.87 -9.26 -10.58
CA PRO A 117 17.25 -10.59 -10.54
C PRO A 117 16.82 -11.06 -9.15
N ASP A 118 17.57 -10.64 -8.12
CA ASP A 118 17.32 -10.98 -6.72
C ASP A 118 16.46 -9.96 -5.97
N ASP A 119 15.89 -8.97 -6.66
CA ASP A 119 14.95 -8.05 -6.05
C ASP A 119 13.54 -8.66 -5.99
N ASP A 120 12.86 -8.40 -4.89
CA ASP A 120 11.41 -8.47 -4.73
C ASP A 120 10.75 -7.11 -5.06
N GLY A 121 9.43 -7.12 -5.20
CA GLY A 121 8.64 -5.90 -5.07
C GLY A 121 8.34 -5.64 -3.59
N GLY A 122 9.31 -5.06 -2.90
CA GLY A 122 9.23 -4.77 -1.47
C GLY A 122 8.21 -3.67 -1.18
N HIS A 123 7.44 -3.83 -0.11
CA HIS A 123 6.55 -2.78 0.35
C HIS A 123 7.32 -1.77 1.20
N LEU A 124 7.06 -0.47 1.02
CA LEU A 124 7.56 0.55 1.96
C LEU A 124 6.77 0.55 3.26
N ILE A 125 5.46 0.31 3.19
CA ILE A 125 4.64 0.00 4.36
C ILE A 125 4.02 -1.38 4.12
N ALA A 126 4.26 -2.34 5.02
CA ALA A 126 3.74 -3.71 4.87
C ALA A 126 2.22 -3.75 4.68
N ARG A 127 1.74 -4.80 4.02
CA ARG A 127 0.31 -5.13 3.92
C ARG A 127 -0.39 -5.12 5.29
N MET A 128 0.26 -5.72 6.30
CA MET A 128 -0.30 -5.82 7.66
C MET A 128 -0.43 -4.47 8.37
N PHE A 129 0.12 -3.41 7.80
CA PHE A 129 -0.02 -2.04 8.28
C PHE A 129 -0.89 -1.18 7.35
N GLY A 130 -1.60 -1.79 6.39
CA GLY A 130 -2.44 -1.06 5.43
C GLY A 130 -1.66 -0.47 4.25
N GLY A 131 -0.49 -1.00 3.95
CA GLY A 131 0.24 -0.66 2.73
C GLY A 131 -0.54 -0.96 1.45
N SER A 132 -0.51 -0.04 0.49
CA SER A 132 -1.07 -0.30 -0.84
C SER A 132 -0.34 -1.47 -1.51
N LYS A 133 -1.09 -2.25 -2.29
CA LYS A 133 -0.57 -3.39 -3.06
C LYS A 133 0.09 -3.00 -4.38
N ASP A 134 -0.07 -1.75 -4.82
CA ASP A 134 0.33 -1.28 -6.14
C ASP A 134 1.61 -0.42 -6.06
N ILE A 135 2.10 0.05 -7.21
CA ILE A 135 3.38 0.76 -7.37
C ILE A 135 3.49 2.08 -6.57
N ASP A 136 2.40 2.54 -5.95
CA ASP A 136 2.36 3.67 -5.02
C ASP A 136 2.91 3.33 -3.62
N ASN A 137 3.24 2.07 -3.35
CA ASN A 137 3.87 1.66 -2.10
C ASN A 137 4.96 0.59 -2.30
N LEU A 138 5.30 0.28 -3.55
CA LEU A 138 6.29 -0.74 -3.88
C LEU A 138 7.56 -0.14 -4.44
N VAL A 139 8.68 -0.79 -4.15
CA VAL A 139 10.00 -0.51 -4.74
C VAL A 139 10.69 -1.81 -5.12
N ALA A 140 11.66 -1.76 -6.04
CA ALA A 140 12.57 -2.88 -6.23
C ALA A 140 13.50 -2.98 -5.02
N GLN A 141 13.36 -4.05 -4.25
CA GLN A 141 14.03 -4.23 -2.98
C GLN A 141 14.70 -5.60 -2.94
N SER A 142 15.97 -5.63 -2.54
CA SER A 142 16.74 -6.85 -2.40
C SER A 142 16.00 -7.87 -1.55
N LYS A 143 15.83 -9.10 -2.06
CA LYS A 143 15.19 -10.17 -1.29
C LYS A 143 15.91 -10.42 0.04
N PHE A 144 17.22 -10.14 0.11
CA PHE A 144 18.04 -10.35 1.29
C PHE A 144 17.65 -9.47 2.46
N ILE A 145 17.15 -8.25 2.19
CA ILE A 145 16.63 -7.33 3.22
C ILE A 145 15.12 -7.46 3.42
N ASN A 146 14.38 -7.79 2.35
CA ASN A 146 12.91 -7.85 2.35
C ASN A 146 12.34 -9.14 2.99
N ARG A 147 13.12 -10.22 3.08
CA ARG A 147 12.69 -11.53 3.58
C ARG A 147 13.38 -11.86 4.92
N PRO A 148 12.92 -12.90 5.66
CA PRO A 148 13.49 -13.30 6.95
C PRO A 148 14.87 -13.98 6.85
N PHE A 149 15.86 -13.31 6.26
CA PHE A 149 17.24 -13.74 6.30
C PHE A 149 17.84 -13.34 7.66
N LYS A 150 18.36 -14.32 8.41
CA LYS A 150 18.82 -14.12 9.79
C LYS A 150 19.89 -13.02 9.93
N GLU A 151 20.77 -12.90 8.94
CA GLU A 151 21.90 -11.98 8.97
C GLU A 151 21.62 -10.64 8.26
N ASN A 152 20.71 -10.61 7.29
CA ASN A 152 20.55 -9.48 6.36
C ASN A 152 19.10 -9.00 6.19
N GLY A 153 18.11 -9.64 6.83
CA GLY A 153 16.67 -9.36 6.70
C GLY A 153 16.21 -8.08 7.38
N ASP A 154 16.96 -6.99 7.25
CA ASP A 154 16.78 -5.75 8.01
C ASP A 154 15.39 -5.13 7.86
N TRP A 155 14.82 -5.15 6.65
CA TRP A 155 13.50 -4.60 6.40
C TRP A 155 12.42 -5.47 7.04
N TYR A 156 12.50 -6.78 6.82
CA TYR A 156 11.62 -7.76 7.47
C TYR A 156 11.67 -7.65 9.00
N ASN A 157 12.86 -7.54 9.57
CA ASN A 157 13.06 -7.47 11.01
C ASN A 157 12.49 -6.17 11.59
N LEU A 158 12.62 -5.04 10.88
CA LEU A 158 12.01 -3.77 11.28
C LEU A 158 10.47 -3.86 11.29
N GLU A 159 9.87 -4.43 10.25
CA GLU A 159 8.42 -4.62 10.19
C GLU A 159 7.93 -5.57 11.28
N LYS A 160 8.68 -6.65 11.56
CA LYS A 160 8.39 -7.60 12.63
C LYS A 160 8.47 -6.94 14.01
N GLU A 161 9.50 -6.14 14.27
CA GLU A 161 9.65 -5.37 15.51
C GLU A 161 8.43 -4.47 15.73
N TRP A 162 8.01 -3.71 14.71
CA TRP A 162 6.81 -2.87 14.80
C TRP A 162 5.54 -3.68 15.08
N GLN A 163 5.37 -4.83 14.43
CA GLN A 163 4.24 -5.71 14.68
C GLN A 163 4.22 -6.20 16.13
N GLU A 164 5.35 -6.62 16.69
CA GLU A 164 5.47 -7.09 18.08
C GLU A 164 5.13 -5.99 19.09
N PHE A 165 5.59 -4.76 18.84
CA PHE A 165 5.24 -3.61 19.68
C PHE A 165 3.74 -3.31 19.66
N LEU A 166 3.12 -3.30 18.47
CA LEU A 166 1.68 -3.08 18.32
C LEU A 166 0.86 -4.20 18.97
N ASN A 167 1.27 -5.46 18.81
CA ASN A 167 0.62 -6.60 19.47
C ASN A 167 0.71 -6.53 21.00
N SER A 168 1.74 -5.88 21.52
CA SER A 168 1.94 -5.67 22.96
C SER A 168 1.21 -4.43 23.50
N GLY A 169 0.36 -3.79 22.69
CA GLY A 169 -0.39 -2.59 23.06
C GLY A 169 0.42 -1.29 23.07
N ASN A 170 1.66 -1.31 22.57
CA ASN A 170 2.46 -0.10 22.40
C ASN A 170 2.14 0.57 21.06
N GLU A 171 2.61 1.80 20.89
CA GLU A 171 2.41 2.58 19.66
C GLU A 171 3.72 2.75 18.89
N VAL A 172 3.64 2.68 17.56
CA VAL A 172 4.71 3.05 16.64
C VAL A 172 4.25 4.29 15.88
N LYS A 173 4.90 5.42 16.12
CA LYS A 173 4.45 6.75 15.67
C LYS A 173 5.52 7.50 14.91
N ASN A 174 5.11 8.61 14.27
CA ASN A 174 6.00 9.60 13.67
C ASN A 174 7.02 8.98 12.70
N ILE A 175 6.55 8.02 11.90
CA ILE A 175 7.40 7.32 10.93
C ILE A 175 7.67 8.26 9.77
N LYS A 176 8.95 8.51 9.51
CA LYS A 176 9.46 9.15 8.30
C LYS A 176 10.43 8.20 7.60
N MET A 177 10.12 7.81 6.38
CA MET A 177 11.03 7.09 5.50
C MET A 177 11.56 8.03 4.43
N GLU A 178 12.88 8.08 4.25
CA GLU A 178 13.53 8.65 3.07
C GLU A 178 14.05 7.52 2.19
N VAL A 179 13.60 7.49 0.95
CA VAL A 179 14.05 6.53 -0.07
C VAL A 179 15.06 7.23 -0.98
N LYS A 180 16.29 6.74 -0.97
CA LYS A 180 17.41 7.32 -1.73
C LYS A 180 17.73 6.48 -2.95
N TYR A 181 18.05 7.16 -4.04
CA TYR A 181 18.36 6.54 -5.33
C TYR A 181 19.72 7.04 -5.81
N SER A 182 20.43 6.18 -6.54
CA SER A 182 21.67 6.54 -7.23
C SER A 182 21.35 7.03 -8.64
N GLY A 183 21.67 8.30 -8.93
CA GLY A 183 21.49 8.91 -10.25
C GLY A 183 20.09 8.72 -10.83
N ASN A 184 20.03 8.07 -11.99
CA ASN A 184 18.81 7.86 -12.75
C ASN A 184 18.03 6.58 -12.41
N SER A 185 18.57 5.71 -11.55
CA SER A 185 17.97 4.40 -11.27
C SER A 185 16.61 4.50 -10.59
N LYS A 186 15.68 3.62 -10.96
CA LYS A 186 14.40 3.37 -10.28
C LYS A 186 14.52 2.39 -9.11
N ARG A 187 15.67 1.72 -8.95
CA ARG A 187 15.97 0.91 -7.78
C ARG A 187 16.55 1.81 -6.68
N PRO A 188 15.95 1.88 -5.49
CA PRO A 188 16.55 2.58 -4.36
C PRO A 188 17.90 1.97 -4.01
N SER A 189 18.82 2.77 -3.51
CA SER A 189 20.09 2.32 -2.94
C SER A 189 20.05 2.25 -1.41
N ILE A 190 19.29 3.15 -0.76
CA ILE A 190 19.27 3.27 0.70
C ILE A 190 17.88 3.69 1.18
N PHE A 191 17.45 3.13 2.30
CA PHE A 191 16.29 3.58 3.05
C PHE A 191 16.75 4.16 4.39
N LYS A 192 16.29 5.37 4.74
CA LYS A 192 16.47 5.93 6.08
C LYS A 192 15.12 6.04 6.77
N VAL A 193 14.92 5.28 7.82
CA VAL A 193 13.66 5.21 8.56
C VAL A 193 13.86 5.85 9.93
N ARG A 194 13.06 6.86 10.25
CA ARG A 194 12.96 7.44 11.59
C ARG A 194 11.57 7.17 12.12
N TYR A 195 11.45 6.81 13.38
CA TYR A 195 10.18 6.46 14.01
C TYR A 195 10.29 6.63 15.53
N GLU A 196 9.15 6.64 16.22
CA GLU A 196 9.08 6.73 17.67
C GLU A 196 8.34 5.51 18.24
N ILE A 197 8.93 4.91 19.28
CA ILE A 197 8.31 3.86 20.09
C ILE A 197 8.49 4.26 21.54
N ASN A 198 7.40 4.25 22.32
CA ASN A 198 7.42 4.66 23.74
C ASN A 198 8.09 6.02 23.95
N ASN A 199 7.78 6.99 23.07
CA ASN A 199 8.35 8.34 23.04
C ASN A 199 9.87 8.43 22.82
N LYS A 200 10.53 7.31 22.48
CA LYS A 200 11.96 7.28 22.12
C LYS A 200 12.10 7.30 20.61
N ARG A 201 12.95 8.21 20.12
CA ARG A 201 13.29 8.32 18.69
C ARG A 201 14.26 7.22 18.30
N ASN A 202 13.95 6.52 17.22
CA ASN A 202 14.76 5.49 16.60
C ASN A 202 15.12 5.89 15.17
N VAL A 203 16.29 5.46 14.71
CA VAL A 203 16.76 5.67 13.35
C VAL A 203 17.36 4.37 12.82
N LYS A 204 16.93 3.93 11.64
CA LYS A 204 17.49 2.81 10.90
C LYS A 204 17.94 3.27 9.52
N THR A 205 19.14 2.88 9.11
CA THR A 205 19.61 3.04 7.73
C THR A 205 19.80 1.64 7.16
N ILE A 206 19.06 1.32 6.10
CA ILE A 206 19.04 0.01 5.47
C ILE A 206 19.56 0.16 4.04
N TYR A 207 20.60 -0.59 3.71
CA TYR A 207 21.19 -0.59 2.37
C TYR A 207 20.47 -1.61 1.50
N ASN A 208 20.10 -1.20 0.28
CA ASN A 208 19.49 -2.10 -0.69
C ASN A 208 20.59 -2.89 -1.41
N ILE A 209 21.16 -3.87 -0.69
CA ILE A 209 22.31 -4.68 -1.11
C ILE A 209 22.03 -5.58 -2.32
#